data_AF-G0NB79-F1
#
_entry.id   AF-G0NB79-F1
#
_cell.length_a   1.000
_cell.length_b   1.000
_cell.length_c   1.000
_cell.angle_alpha   90.00
_cell.angle_beta   90.00
_cell.angle_gamma   90.00
#
_symmetry.space_group_name_H-M   'P 1'
#
loop_
_entity.id
_entity.type
_entity.pdbx_description
1 polymer ?
#
loop_
_entity_poly.entity_id
_entity_poly.type
_entity_poly.pdbx_seq_one_letter_code
_entity_poly.pdbx_strand_id
1 'polypeptide(L)'
;MENDRTSPINIDDELSMDQILETTPTEVLERTTAEIKKTVDALARGIDKILMNQETLQRNIALLNQQKKDDPKAEVPAKKKKPTCEECDGPHRIFECPFLTPGERFSHAIAADLCINCNNRHNGDCRRKPACSKCEKKHLTIYH
;
A
#
# COMPACT_ATOMS: atom_id res chain seq x y z
N MET A 1 80.67 32.30 -4.92
CA MET A 1 80.91 33.29 -3.85
C MET A 1 80.49 34.63 -4.42
N GLU A 2 79.52 35.39 -3.93
CA GLU A 2 78.56 35.30 -2.83
C GLU A 2 77.34 36.08 -3.32
N ASN A 3 76.13 35.55 -3.13
CA ASN A 3 74.88 36.19 -3.53
C ASN A 3 74.21 36.66 -2.23
N ASP A 4 74.46 37.91 -1.83
CA ASP A 4 73.83 38.50 -0.66
C ASP A 4 72.83 39.57 -1.14
N ARG A 5 71.56 39.16 -1.19
CA ARG A 5 70.41 40.04 -1.41
C ARG A 5 69.49 39.90 -0.21
N THR A 6 69.89 40.51 0.90
CA THR A 6 69.00 40.82 2.01
C THR A 6 68.03 41.90 1.56
N SER A 7 66.82 41.48 1.18
CA SER A 7 65.71 42.41 1.01
C SER A 7 65.20 42.83 2.39
N PRO A 8 64.83 44.11 2.62
CA PRO A 8 64.23 44.51 3.88
C PRO A 8 62.89 43.81 4.03
N ILE A 9 62.71 43.16 5.18
CA ILE A 9 61.43 42.61 5.62
C ILE A 9 60.46 43.79 5.73
N ASN A 10 59.42 43.80 4.91
CA ASN A 10 58.33 44.77 4.99
C ASN A 10 57.57 44.53 6.31
N ILE A 11 57.54 45.54 7.17
CA ILE A 11 56.76 45.57 8.42
C ILE A 11 55.33 46.00 8.08
N ASP A 12 54.66 45.23 7.22
CA ASP A 12 53.24 45.45 6.89
C ASP A 12 52.41 44.16 7.10
N ASP A 13 52.96 43.20 7.85
CA ASP A 13 52.34 41.91 8.20
C ASP A 13 51.93 41.86 9.68
N GLU A 14 51.56 42.99 10.30
CA GLU A 14 51.10 43.06 11.70
C GLU A 14 49.65 43.56 11.89
N LEU A 15 48.76 43.37 10.92
CA LEU A 15 47.32 43.59 11.13
C LEU A 15 46.47 42.52 10.46
N SER A 16 46.47 41.29 10.99
CA SER A 16 45.38 40.33 10.74
C SER A 16 45.03 39.42 11.91
N MET A 17 45.18 39.90 13.16
CA MET A 17 44.79 39.13 14.35
C MET A 17 43.58 39.68 15.13
N ASP A 18 42.94 40.76 14.68
CA ASP A 18 41.78 41.36 15.37
C ASP A 18 40.42 41.10 14.66
N GLN A 19 40.31 40.01 13.90
CA GLN A 19 39.02 39.56 13.33
C GLN A 19 38.37 38.42 14.12
N ILE A 20 38.74 38.22 15.39
CA ILE A 20 37.86 37.56 16.35
C ILE A 20 37.14 38.67 17.09
N LEU A 21 36.16 39.26 16.42
CA LEU A 21 35.18 40.14 17.04
C LEU A 21 34.53 39.31 18.15
N GLU A 22 34.88 39.61 19.40
CA GLU A 22 34.24 39.07 20.59
C GLU A 22 32.76 39.44 20.53
N THR A 23 31.93 38.54 19.99
CA THR A 23 30.48 38.64 20.14
C THR A 23 30.18 38.75 21.62
N THR A 24 29.64 39.88 22.03
CA THR A 24 29.36 40.12 23.44
C THR A 24 28.37 39.05 23.94
N PRO A 25 28.45 38.61 25.21
CA PRO A 25 27.51 37.65 25.78
C PRO A 25 26.03 38.06 25.57
N THR A 26 25.76 39.36 25.49
CA THR A 26 24.47 39.95 25.18
C THR A 26 23.99 39.63 23.76
N GLU A 27 24.84 39.74 22.74
CA GLU A 27 24.49 39.42 21.35
C GLU A 27 24.19 37.94 21.15
N VAL A 28 24.93 37.07 21.84
CA VAL A 28 24.69 35.62 21.82
C VAL A 28 23.34 35.29 22.48
N LEU A 29 23.03 35.95 23.60
CA LEU A 29 21.77 35.77 24.31
C LEU A 29 20.57 36.27 23.48
N GLU A 30 20.70 37.39 22.79
CA GLU A 30 19.65 37.93 21.91
C GLU A 30 19.36 36.99 20.73
N ARG A 31 20.40 36.46 20.08
CA ARG A 31 20.26 35.49 18.98
C ARG A 31 19.58 34.21 19.45
N THR A 32 20.05 33.63 20.55
CA THR A 32 19.44 32.40 21.11
C THR A 32 18.00 32.63 21.55
N THR A 33 17.68 33.77 22.15
CA THR A 33 16.29 34.11 22.51
C THR A 33 15.41 34.24 21.27
N ALA A 34 15.90 34.85 20.18
CA ALA A 34 15.17 34.96 18.93
C ALA A 34 14.92 33.60 18.27
N GLU A 35 15.90 32.69 18.32
CA GLU A 35 15.76 31.32 17.82
C GLU A 35 14.76 30.50 18.66
N ILE A 36 14.82 30.60 19.99
CA ILE A 36 13.86 29.98 20.90
C ILE A 36 12.46 30.51 20.61
N LYS A 37 12.29 31.82 20.44
CA LYS A 37 10.98 32.40 20.09
C LYS A 37 10.46 31.84 18.76
N LYS A 38 11.31 31.77 17.73
CA LYS A 38 10.94 31.22 16.42
C LYS A 38 10.51 29.75 16.50
N THR A 39 11.20 28.95 17.30
CA THR A 39 10.85 27.53 17.51
C THR A 39 9.56 27.38 18.28
N VAL A 40 9.33 28.16 19.33
CA VAL A 40 8.06 28.19 20.08
C VAL A 40 6.90 28.59 19.17
N ASP A 41 7.06 29.63 18.35
CA ASP A 41 6.03 30.05 17.39
C ASP A 41 5.71 28.97 16.35
N ALA A 42 6.74 28.22 15.91
CA ALA A 42 6.54 27.10 14.99
C ALA A 42 5.81 25.92 15.66
N LEU A 43 6.14 25.61 16.92
CA LEU A 43 5.47 24.59 17.70
C LEU A 43 4.00 24.95 17.96
N ALA A 44 3.72 26.20 18.32
CA ALA A 44 2.35 26.68 18.53
C ALA A 44 1.48 26.48 17.28
N ARG A 45 1.98 26.90 16.10
CA ARG A 45 1.30 26.65 14.81
C ARG A 45 1.12 25.16 14.50
N GLY A 46 2.09 24.33 14.91
CA GLY A 46 2.01 22.88 14.76
C GLY A 46 0.89 22.27 15.61
N ILE A 47 0.80 22.70 16.87
CA ILE A 47 -0.23 22.27 17.82
C ILE A 47 -1.62 22.66 17.31
N ASP A 48 -1.80 23.90 16.82
CA ASP A 48 -3.09 24.35 16.28
C ASP A 48 -3.58 23.48 15.11
N LYS A 49 -2.67 23.09 14.20
CA LYS A 49 -2.99 22.17 13.10
C LYS A 49 -3.39 20.79 13.60
N ILE A 50 -2.72 20.28 14.64
CA ILE A 50 -3.06 18.99 15.24
C ILE A 50 -4.47 19.04 15.83
N LEU A 51 -4.81 20.11 16.56
CA LEU A 51 -6.15 20.29 17.13
C LEU A 51 -7.23 20.34 16.05
N MET A 52 -7.03 21.11 14.98
CA MET A 52 -7.96 21.16 13.84
C MET A 52 -8.19 19.78 13.19
N ASN A 53 -7.11 18.98 13.05
CA ASN A 53 -7.21 17.63 12.52
C ASN A 53 -7.95 16.70 13.49
N GLN A 54 -7.71 16.81 14.79
CA GLN A 54 -8.42 16.04 15.80
C GLN A 54 -9.92 16.31 15.79
N GLU A 55 -10.34 17.58 15.71
CA GLU A 55 -11.75 17.94 15.59
C GLU A 55 -12.39 17.34 14.33
N THR A 56 -11.68 17.38 13.21
CA THR A 56 -12.16 16.82 11.93
C THR A 56 -12.33 15.30 12.02
N LEU A 57 -11.36 14.60 12.63
CA LEU A 57 -11.45 13.16 12.86
C LEU A 57 -12.61 12.80 13.79
N GLN A 58 -12.81 13.56 14.87
CA GLN A 58 -13.94 13.35 15.78
C GLN A 58 -15.29 13.50 15.07
N ARG A 59 -15.44 14.52 14.20
CA ARG A 59 -16.64 14.69 13.36
C ARG A 59 -16.86 13.50 12.42
N ASN A 60 -15.80 13.02 11.76
CA ASN A 60 -15.90 11.87 10.86
C ASN A 60 -16.27 10.58 11.60
N ILE A 61 -15.71 10.34 12.79
CA ILE A 61 -16.07 9.19 13.63
C ILE A 61 -17.54 9.25 14.04
N ALA A 62 -18.04 10.43 14.42
CA ALA A 62 -19.45 10.61 14.77
C ALA A 62 -20.36 10.27 13.57
N LEU A 63 -20.02 10.74 12.37
CA LEU A 63 -20.76 10.47 11.15
C LEU A 63 -20.76 8.98 10.77
N LEU A 64 -19.61 8.31 10.84
CA LEU A 64 -19.50 6.86 10.58
C LEU A 64 -20.30 6.04 11.60
N ASN A 65 -20.32 6.45 12.87
CA ASN A 65 -21.11 5.78 13.89
C ASN A 65 -22.62 5.98 13.68
N GLN A 66 -23.04 7.12 13.13
CA GLN A 66 -24.43 7.35 12.75
C GLN A 66 -24.83 6.46 11.57
N GLN A 67 -24.02 6.43 10.50
CA GLN A 67 -24.23 5.55 9.34
C GLN A 67 -24.35 4.07 9.76
N LYS A 68 -23.50 3.61 10.67
CA LYS A 68 -23.55 2.24 11.19
C LYS A 68 -24.83 1.92 11.99
N LYS A 69 -25.46 2.91 12.61
CA LYS A 69 -26.74 2.74 13.32
C LYS A 69 -27.93 2.69 12.36
N ASP A 70 -27.84 3.42 11.25
CA ASP A 70 -28.89 3.53 10.25
C ASP A 70 -28.84 2.39 9.22
N ASP A 71 -27.71 1.67 9.12
CA ASP A 71 -27.64 0.42 8.37
C ASP A 71 -28.43 -0.69 9.09
N PRO A 72 -29.53 -1.21 8.52
CA PRO A 72 -30.18 -2.38 9.06
C PRO A 72 -29.15 -3.51 9.04
N LYS A 73 -28.89 -4.06 10.23
CA LYS A 73 -27.98 -5.17 10.52
C LYS A 73 -28.02 -6.19 9.38
N ALA A 74 -27.11 -6.06 8.41
CA ALA A 74 -27.09 -6.93 7.26
C ALA A 74 -26.88 -8.35 7.79
N GLU A 75 -27.88 -9.22 7.60
CA GLU A 75 -27.77 -10.63 7.89
C GLU A 75 -26.53 -11.13 7.14
N VAL A 76 -25.49 -11.48 7.88
CA VAL A 76 -24.26 -12.04 7.30
C VAL A 76 -24.70 -13.31 6.59
N PRO A 77 -24.60 -13.40 5.24
CA PRO A 77 -24.99 -14.62 4.55
C PRO A 77 -24.10 -15.74 5.08
N ALA A 78 -24.73 -16.80 5.59
CA ALA A 78 -24.04 -17.96 6.14
C ALA A 78 -22.91 -18.39 5.19
N LYS A 79 -21.70 -18.59 5.74
CA LYS A 79 -20.53 -19.07 4.96
C LYS A 79 -20.98 -20.26 4.12
N LYS A 80 -21.02 -20.09 2.80
CA LYS A 80 -21.29 -21.18 1.86
C LYS A 80 -20.33 -22.31 2.20
N LYS A 81 -20.87 -23.49 2.56
CA LYS A 81 -20.07 -24.68 2.84
C LYS A 81 -19.12 -24.88 1.66
N LYS A 82 -17.83 -25.10 1.95
CA LYS A 82 -16.87 -25.44 0.90
C LYS A 82 -17.36 -26.72 0.21
N PRO A 83 -17.30 -26.82 -1.12
CA PRO A 83 -17.66 -28.06 -1.79
C PRO A 83 -16.73 -29.17 -1.30
N THR A 84 -17.34 -30.28 -0.86
CA THR A 84 -16.66 -31.53 -0.51
C THR A 84 -16.94 -32.53 -1.62
N CYS A 85 -15.93 -33.29 -2.02
CA CYS A 85 -16.06 -34.31 -3.04
C CYS A 85 -16.78 -35.55 -2.47
N GLU A 86 -17.84 -36.01 -3.12
CA GLU A 86 -18.62 -37.18 -2.64
C GLU A 86 -17.84 -38.51 -2.78
N GLU A 87 -16.78 -38.54 -3.61
CA GLU A 87 -15.98 -39.75 -3.86
C GLU A 87 -14.84 -39.93 -2.85
N CYS A 88 -14.27 -38.84 -2.32
CA CYS A 88 -13.07 -38.92 -1.48
C CYS A 88 -13.05 -37.94 -0.29
N ASP A 89 -14.18 -37.26 -0.03
CA ASP A 89 -14.34 -36.24 1.01
C ASP A 89 -13.31 -35.09 0.96
N GLY A 90 -12.62 -34.93 -0.17
CA GLY A 90 -11.60 -33.91 -0.38
C GLY A 90 -12.17 -32.50 -0.61
N PRO A 91 -11.33 -31.45 -0.48
CA PRO A 91 -11.74 -30.05 -0.64
C PRO A 91 -11.78 -29.61 -2.13
N HIS A 92 -12.46 -30.38 -2.97
CA HIS A 92 -12.64 -30.11 -4.40
C HIS A 92 -14.04 -30.51 -4.86
N ARG A 93 -14.43 -30.11 -6.07
CA ARG A 93 -15.71 -30.54 -6.65
C ARG A 93 -15.56 -31.92 -7.28
N ILE A 94 -16.62 -32.72 -7.29
CA ILE A 94 -16.60 -34.11 -7.78
C ILE A 94 -15.95 -34.29 -9.16
N PHE A 95 -16.19 -33.39 -10.11
CA PHE A 95 -15.58 -33.47 -11.45
C PHE A 95 -14.06 -33.20 -11.49
N GLU A 96 -13.48 -32.70 -10.40
CA GLU A 96 -12.03 -32.49 -10.22
C GLU A 96 -11.38 -33.67 -9.47
N CYS A 97 -12.16 -34.67 -9.08
CA CYS A 97 -11.68 -35.77 -8.24
C CYS A 97 -10.63 -36.63 -8.95
N PRO A 98 -9.43 -36.82 -8.36
CA PRO A 98 -8.38 -37.63 -8.97
C PRO A 98 -8.71 -39.14 -9.00
N PHE A 99 -9.64 -39.60 -8.16
CA PHE A 99 -10.04 -41.01 -8.07
C PHE A 99 -11.05 -41.42 -9.14
N LEU A 100 -11.77 -40.47 -9.73
CA LEU A 100 -12.71 -40.75 -10.82
C LEU A 100 -11.99 -40.98 -12.13
N THR A 101 -12.52 -41.88 -12.95
CA THR A 101 -12.10 -42.06 -14.34
C THR A 101 -12.43 -40.82 -15.19
N PRO A 102 -11.76 -40.60 -16.33
CA PRO A 102 -12.07 -39.48 -17.22
C PRO A 102 -13.56 -39.44 -17.66
N GLY A 103 -14.18 -40.60 -17.89
CA GLY A 103 -15.59 -40.70 -18.29
C GLY A 103 -16.56 -40.30 -17.18
N GLU A 104 -16.25 -40.65 -15.93
CA GLU A 104 -17.04 -40.24 -14.77
C GLU A 104 -16.90 -38.74 -14.52
N ARG A 105 -15.67 -38.20 -14.56
CA ARG A 105 -15.43 -36.74 -14.44
C ARG A 105 -16.19 -35.96 -15.50
N PHE A 106 -16.20 -36.47 -16.73
CA PHE A 106 -16.94 -35.89 -17.84
C PHE A 106 -18.45 -35.86 -17.58
N SER A 107 -18.99 -36.99 -17.12
CA SER A 107 -20.42 -37.11 -16.78
C SER A 107 -20.81 -36.15 -15.65
N HIS A 108 -19.99 -36.05 -14.60
CA HIS A 108 -20.21 -35.10 -13.51
C HIS A 108 -20.05 -33.64 -13.95
N ALA A 109 -19.14 -33.33 -14.87
CA ALA A 109 -19.00 -31.98 -15.41
C ALA A 109 -20.24 -31.56 -16.21
N ILE A 110 -20.79 -32.46 -17.04
CA ILE A 110 -22.06 -32.22 -17.75
C ILE A 110 -23.20 -32.01 -16.77
N ALA A 111 -23.33 -32.88 -15.75
CA ALA A 111 -24.37 -32.75 -14.73
C ALA A 111 -24.25 -31.45 -13.93
N ALA A 112 -23.05 -30.87 -13.83
CA ALA A 112 -22.79 -29.58 -13.19
C ALA A 112 -22.94 -28.36 -14.13
N ASP A 113 -23.50 -28.56 -15.33
CA ASP A 113 -23.62 -27.57 -16.42
C ASP A 113 -22.27 -26.92 -16.78
N LEU A 114 -21.18 -27.69 -16.72
CA LEU A 114 -19.87 -27.24 -17.12
C LEU A 114 -19.61 -27.58 -18.58
N CYS A 115 -19.05 -26.62 -19.29
CA CYS A 115 -18.53 -26.88 -20.61
C CYS A 115 -17.17 -27.53 -20.54
N ILE A 116 -17.08 -28.69 -21.18
CA ILE A 116 -15.87 -29.51 -21.31
C ILE A 116 -14.68 -28.73 -21.91
N ASN A 117 -14.95 -27.78 -22.80
CA ASN A 117 -13.88 -27.06 -23.49
C ASN A 117 -13.36 -25.83 -22.72
N CYS A 118 -14.14 -25.23 -21.81
CA CYS A 118 -13.71 -24.03 -21.09
C CYS A 118 -13.79 -24.15 -19.55
N ASN A 119 -14.32 -25.24 -19.02
CA ASN A 119 -14.59 -25.46 -17.59
C ASN A 119 -15.40 -24.33 -16.91
N ASN A 120 -16.25 -23.61 -17.67
CA ASN A 120 -17.18 -22.62 -17.12
C ASN A 120 -18.63 -23.11 -17.20
N ARG A 121 -19.50 -22.48 -16.41
CA ARG A 121 -20.92 -22.81 -16.30
C ARG A 121 -21.68 -22.32 -17.54
N HIS A 122 -22.03 -23.25 -18.41
CA HIS A 122 -23.06 -23.12 -19.44
C HIS A 122 -23.22 -24.46 -20.17
N ASN A 123 -24.38 -24.68 -20.78
CA ASN A 123 -24.69 -25.89 -21.54
C ASN A 123 -23.64 -26.08 -22.64
N GLY A 124 -22.91 -27.18 -22.53
CA GLY A 124 -21.66 -27.46 -23.21
C GLY A 124 -21.87 -28.01 -24.61
N ASP A 125 -21.64 -27.16 -25.60
CA ASP A 125 -20.90 -27.53 -26.81
C ASP A 125 -20.32 -26.23 -27.41
N CYS A 126 -19.33 -25.63 -26.74
CA CYS A 126 -18.60 -24.55 -27.39
C CYS A 126 -17.84 -25.17 -28.55
N ARG A 127 -18.33 -24.93 -29.78
CA ARG A 127 -17.66 -25.34 -31.01
C ARG A 127 -16.22 -24.80 -31.03
N ARG A 128 -15.32 -25.52 -31.72
CA ARG A 128 -13.85 -25.40 -31.83
C ARG A 128 -13.22 -24.03 -32.17
N LYS A 129 -13.89 -22.90 -31.88
CA LYS A 129 -13.27 -21.58 -31.87
C LYS A 129 -12.20 -21.53 -30.77
N PRO A 130 -11.15 -20.69 -30.89
CA PRO A 130 -10.11 -20.59 -29.86
C PRO A 130 -10.62 -20.04 -28.52
N ALA A 131 -11.76 -19.36 -28.50
CA ALA A 131 -12.42 -18.87 -27.30
C ALA A 131 -13.92 -19.26 -27.32
N CYS A 132 -14.49 -19.51 -26.15
CA CYS A 132 -15.92 -19.78 -26.07
C CYS A 132 -16.71 -18.47 -26.25
N SER A 133 -17.77 -18.51 -27.06
CA SER A 133 -18.66 -17.36 -27.28
C SER A 133 -19.52 -17.00 -26.07
N LYS A 134 -19.67 -17.91 -25.09
CA LYS A 134 -20.53 -17.68 -23.90
C LYS A 134 -19.77 -17.10 -22.73
N CYS A 135 -18.50 -17.49 -22.56
CA CYS A 135 -17.69 -17.04 -21.42
C CYS A 135 -16.49 -16.19 -21.83
N GLU A 136 -16.27 -15.98 -23.12
CA GLU A 136 -15.16 -15.20 -23.72
C GLU A 136 -13.75 -15.66 -23.30
N LYS A 137 -13.64 -16.78 -22.59
CA LYS A 137 -12.38 -17.38 -22.17
C LYS A 137 -11.86 -18.32 -23.25
N LYS A 138 -10.53 -18.46 -23.28
CA LYS A 138 -9.85 -19.43 -24.13
C LYS A 138 -10.31 -20.84 -23.76
N HIS A 139 -10.54 -21.66 -24.77
CA HIS A 139 -10.75 -23.08 -24.51
C HIS A 139 -9.48 -23.68 -23.93
N LEU A 140 -9.64 -24.35 -22.80
CA LEU A 140 -8.62 -25.17 -22.19
C LEU A 140 -8.78 -26.52 -22.87
N THR A 141 -7.99 -26.79 -23.89
CA THR A 141 -8.02 -28.04 -24.66
C THR A 141 -7.51 -29.23 -23.82
N ILE A 142 -8.05 -29.42 -22.61
CA ILE A 142 -7.59 -30.36 -21.58
C ILE A 142 -8.03 -31.80 -21.90
N TYR A 143 -9.01 -31.99 -22.79
CA TYR A 143 -9.59 -33.30 -23.12
C TYR A 143 -9.17 -33.85 -24.49
N HIS A 144 -7.97 -33.51 -24.97
CA HIS A 144 -7.37 -34.17 -26.13
C HIS A 144 -6.51 -35.36 -25.72
#